data_AF-A0A0C1JS78-F1
#
_entry.id   AF-A0A0C1JS78-F1
#
_cell.length_a   1.000
_cell.length_b   1.000
_cell.length_c   1.000
_cell.angle_alpha   90.00
_cell.angle_beta   90.00
_cell.angle_gamma   90.00
#
_symmetry.space_group_name_H-M   'P 1'
#
loop_
_entity.id
_entity.type
_entity.pdbx_description
1 polymer ?
#
loop_
_entity_poly.entity_id
_entity_poly.type
_entity_poly.pdbx_seq_one_letter_code
_entity_poly.pdbx_strand_id
1 'polypeptide(L)'
;MISRAGNAWINQKGKLQKPLKISSLSRRLTSISQAHKLAKQPFDKNCPEIQEVWKGIKNKLGSAQTRKDPILLDDLRKMIE
;
A
#
# COMPACT_ATOMS: atom_id res chain seq x y z
N MET A 1 10.39 -20.09 -21.12
CA MET A 1 10.26 -19.51 -19.76
C MET A 1 10.39 -18.01 -19.86
N ILE A 2 9.33 -17.26 -19.57
CA ILE A 2 9.37 -15.78 -19.66
C ILE A 2 10.02 -15.24 -18.40
N SER A 3 11.17 -14.57 -18.54
CA SER A 3 11.90 -13.94 -17.42
C SER A 3 11.00 -12.95 -16.68
N ARG A 4 10.77 -13.20 -15.39
CA ARG A 4 9.97 -12.35 -14.48
C ARG A 4 10.51 -10.91 -14.36
N ALA A 5 11.77 -10.68 -14.74
CA ALA A 5 12.45 -9.39 -14.67
C ALA A 5 11.90 -8.35 -15.67
N GLY A 6 11.33 -8.75 -16.81
CA GLY A 6 10.87 -7.80 -17.85
C GLY A 6 9.52 -7.13 -17.56
N ASN A 7 8.65 -7.77 -16.77
CA ASN A 7 7.22 -7.40 -16.65
C ASN A 7 6.76 -7.24 -15.18
N ALA A 8 7.61 -6.69 -14.30
CA ALA A 8 7.36 -6.63 -12.85
C ALA A 8 6.05 -5.91 -12.44
N TRP A 9 5.45 -5.13 -13.34
CA TRP A 9 4.25 -4.31 -13.09
C TRP A 9 3.03 -4.71 -13.92
N ILE A 10 3.09 -5.83 -14.66
CA ILE A 10 1.99 -6.30 -15.51
C ILE A 10 1.16 -7.33 -14.72
N ASN A 11 -0.14 -7.08 -14.60
CA ASN A 11 -1.04 -8.01 -13.94
C ASN A 11 -1.36 -9.26 -14.80
N GLN A 12 -2.08 -10.22 -14.23
CA GLN A 12 -2.55 -11.42 -14.95
C GLN A 12 -3.42 -11.12 -16.18
N LYS A 13 -3.90 -9.87 -16.33
CA LYS A 13 -4.72 -9.38 -17.44
C LYS A 13 -3.93 -8.49 -18.43
N GLY A 14 -2.60 -8.45 -18.34
CA GLY A 14 -1.76 -7.66 -19.27
C GLY A 14 -1.73 -6.14 -19.03
N LYS A 15 -2.29 -5.61 -17.93
CA LYS A 15 -2.30 -4.16 -17.64
C LYS A 15 -1.22 -3.74 -16.67
N LEU A 16 -0.63 -2.56 -16.90
CA LEU A 16 0.29 -1.87 -15.98
C LEU A 16 -0.45 -1.47 -14.70
N GLN A 17 0.10 -1.84 -13.54
CA GLN A 17 -0.52 -1.57 -12.24
C GLN A 17 0.06 -0.33 -11.58
N LYS A 18 -0.83 0.52 -11.06
CA LYS A 18 -0.45 1.61 -10.15
C LYS A 18 0.04 1.05 -8.81
N PRO A 19 0.94 1.75 -8.09
CA PRO A 19 1.36 1.34 -6.76
C PRO A 19 0.15 1.29 -5.80
N LEU A 20 0.10 0.26 -4.95
CA LEU A 20 -0.95 0.10 -3.95
C LEU A 20 -0.80 1.10 -2.80
N LYS A 21 -1.92 1.50 -2.21
CA LYS A 21 -1.94 2.26 -0.94
C LYS A 21 -1.33 1.42 0.18
N ILE A 22 -0.70 2.09 1.17
CA ILE A 22 -0.12 1.44 2.35
C ILE A 22 -1.16 0.61 3.11
N SER A 23 -2.38 1.12 3.27
CA SER A 23 -3.47 0.40 3.93
C SER A 23 -3.78 -0.93 3.24
N SER A 24 -3.74 -0.96 1.90
CA SER A 24 -3.92 -2.18 1.12
C SER A 24 -2.76 -3.16 1.31
N LEU A 25 -1.52 -2.68 1.35
CA LEU A 25 -0.34 -3.51 1.62
C LEU A 25 -0.39 -4.11 3.04
N SER A 26 -0.78 -3.32 4.05
CA SER A 26 -0.90 -3.75 5.45
C SER A 26 -1.93 -4.87 5.62
N ARG A 27 -3.09 -4.72 4.97
CA ARG A 27 -4.13 -5.77 4.94
C ARG A 27 -3.61 -7.05 4.29
N ARG A 28 -2.86 -6.95 3.19
CA ARG A 28 -2.26 -8.12 2.52
C ARG A 28 -1.24 -8.83 3.41
N LEU A 29 -0.36 -8.09 4.08
CA LEU A 29 0.61 -8.67 5.02
C LEU A 29 -0.10 -9.43 6.17
N THR A 30 -1.18 -8.86 6.70
CA THR A 30 -2.02 -9.53 7.69
C THR A 30 -2.64 -10.81 7.13
N SER A 31 -3.19 -10.77 5.92
CA SER A 31 -3.77 -11.95 5.27
C SER A 31 -2.76 -13.07 5.06
N ILE A 32 -1.53 -12.73 4.65
CA ILE A 32 -0.43 -13.70 4.51
C ILE A 32 -0.12 -14.33 5.88
N SER A 33 0.01 -13.51 6.92
CA SER A 33 0.26 -14.00 8.28
C SER A 33 -0.83 -14.98 8.74
N GLN A 34 -2.10 -14.68 8.48
CA GLN A 34 -3.22 -15.57 8.83
C GLN A 34 -3.20 -16.86 8.00
N ALA A 35 -2.90 -16.78 6.70
CA ALA A 35 -2.77 -17.96 5.85
C ALA A 35 -1.67 -18.91 6.34
N HIS A 36 -0.51 -18.37 6.74
CA HIS A 36 0.58 -19.17 7.31
C HIS A 36 0.19 -19.83 8.63
N LYS A 37 -0.52 -19.12 9.52
CA LYS A 37 -1.04 -19.70 10.76
C LYS A 37 -1.98 -20.87 10.48
N LEU A 38 -2.90 -20.74 9.51
CA LEU A 38 -3.80 -21.82 9.12
C LEU A 38 -3.05 -23.01 8.54
N ALA A 39 -1.99 -22.76 7.75
CA ALA A 39 -1.12 -23.78 7.19
C ALA A 39 -0.14 -24.39 8.21
N LYS A 40 -0.13 -23.93 9.48
CA LYS A 40 0.84 -24.30 10.52
C LYS A 40 2.31 -24.10 10.10
N GLN A 41 2.56 -23.14 9.21
CA GLN A 41 3.91 -22.78 8.77
C GLN A 41 4.43 -21.59 9.59
N PRO A 42 5.70 -21.62 10.02
CA PRO A 42 6.28 -20.49 10.74
C PRO A 42 6.37 -19.28 9.82
N PHE A 43 5.80 -18.17 10.25
CA PHE A 43 5.92 -16.88 9.60
C PHE A 43 5.97 -15.79 10.66
N ASP A 44 7.13 -15.17 10.80
CA ASP A 44 7.30 -14.03 11.67
C ASP A 44 7.29 -12.73 10.87
N LYS A 45 6.17 -12.02 10.91
CA LYS A 45 6.03 -10.70 10.29
C LYS A 45 6.89 -9.61 10.97
N ASN A 46 7.34 -9.87 12.19
CA ASN A 46 8.08 -8.90 13.02
C ASN A 46 9.60 -9.10 12.91
N CYS A 47 10.07 -10.00 12.06
CA CYS A 47 11.50 -10.17 11.87
C CYS A 47 12.13 -8.86 11.35
N PRO A 48 13.39 -8.57 11.74
CA PRO A 48 14.04 -7.30 11.44
C PRO A 48 14.04 -6.93 9.95
N GLU A 49 14.22 -7.92 9.08
CA GLU A 49 14.30 -7.75 7.62
C GLU A 49 12.95 -7.26 7.05
N ILE A 50 11.83 -7.84 7.49
CA ILE A 50 10.50 -7.42 7.06
C ILE A 50 10.17 -6.03 7.62
N GLN A 51 10.56 -5.75 8.86
CA GLN A 51 10.31 -4.45 9.48
C GLN A 51 11.09 -3.32 8.82
N GLU A 52 12.33 -3.57 8.40
CA GLU A 52 13.15 -2.60 7.66
C GLU A 52 12.52 -2.27 6.30
N VAL A 53 12.15 -3.29 5.52
CA VAL A 53 11.45 -3.11 4.24
C VAL A 53 10.13 -2.37 4.45
N TRP A 54 9.37 -2.72 5.49
CA TRP A 54 8.10 -2.07 5.81
C TRP A 54 8.27 -0.59 6.18
N LYS A 55 9.34 -0.24 6.89
CA LYS A 55 9.72 1.15 7.20
C LYS A 55 10.04 1.92 5.92
N GLY A 56 10.83 1.34 5.00
CA GLY A 56 11.14 1.94 3.71
C GLY A 56 9.90 2.22 2.86
N ILE A 57 8.97 1.26 2.80
CA ILE A 57 7.69 1.41 2.10
C ILE A 57 6.86 2.55 2.70
N LYS A 58 6.75 2.61 4.04
CA LYS A 58 6.03 3.69 4.73
C LYS A 58 6.65 5.06 4.46
N ASN A 59 7.97 5.17 4.47
CA ASN A 59 8.66 6.43 4.17
C ASN A 59 8.42 6.88 2.73
N LYS A 60 8.46 5.94 1.77
CA LYS A 60 8.30 6.25 0.33
C LYS A 60 6.87 6.52 -0.09
N LEU A 61 5.89 5.79 0.45
CA LEU A 61 4.49 5.85 0.02
C LEU A 61 3.56 6.56 1.01
N GLY A 62 4.01 6.82 2.25
CA GLY A 62 3.17 7.29 3.36
C GLY A 62 3.28 8.77 3.65
N SER A 63 4.30 9.43 3.10
CA SER A 63 4.51 10.86 3.25
C SER A 63 3.79 11.64 2.15
N ALA A 64 2.47 11.67 2.21
CA ALA A 64 1.64 12.77 1.69
C ALA A 64 0.22 12.61 2.23
N GLN A 65 -0.08 13.14 3.41
CA GLN A 65 -1.43 13.66 3.61
C GLN A 65 -1.53 14.83 2.63
N THR A 66 -2.21 14.63 1.51
CA THR A 66 -2.74 15.74 0.73
C THR A 66 -3.65 16.49 1.69
N ARG A 67 -3.14 17.57 2.30
CA ARG A 67 -4.01 18.52 2.99
C ARG A 67 -5.04 18.94 1.96
N LYS A 68 -6.31 18.95 2.36
CA LYS A 68 -7.31 19.68 1.61
C LYS A 68 -6.85 21.12 1.58
N ASP A 69 -6.89 21.76 0.42
CA ASP A 69 -6.62 23.19 0.33
C ASP A 69 -7.53 23.92 1.33
N PRO A 70 -7.03 24.96 2.02
CA PRO A 70 -7.86 25.75 2.89
C PRO A 70 -9.02 26.34 2.07
N ILE A 71 -10.25 26.01 2.46
CA ILE A 71 -11.44 26.61 1.85
C ILE A 71 -11.50 28.08 2.26
N LEU A 72 -11.75 28.97 1.30
CA LEU A 72 -11.92 30.39 1.58
C LEU A 72 -13.30 30.63 2.22
N LEU A 73 -13.39 31.65 3.08
CA LEU A 73 -14.64 31.98 3.76
C LEU A 73 -15.76 32.38 2.77
N ASP A 74 -15.38 32.93 1.61
CA ASP A 74 -16.30 33.23 0.51
C ASP A 74 -16.86 31.96 -0.16
N ASP A 75 -16.09 30.89 -0.25
CA ASP A 75 -16.57 29.61 -0.80
C ASP A 75 -17.60 28.97 0.15
N LEU A 76 -17.40 29.11 1.47
CA LEU A 76 -18.39 28.66 2.46
C LEU A 76 -19.71 29.41 2.33
N ARG A 77 -19.68 30.73 2.12
CA ARG A 77 -20.89 31.54 1.95
C ARG A 77 -21.69 31.13 0.72
N LYS A 78 -21.00 30.91 -0.41
CA LYS A 78 -21.62 30.44 -1.67
C LYS A 78 -22.23 29.04 -1.61
N MET A 79 -21.90 28.23 -0.61
CA MET A 79 -22.49 26.90 -0.44
C MET A 79 -23.79 26.92 0.38
N ILE A 80 -24.04 28.01 1.11
CA ILE A 80 -25.19 28.15 2.01
C ILE A 80 -26.28 29.04 1.38
N GLU A 81 -25.90 30.00 0.55
CA GLU A 81 -26.82 30.78 -0.31
C GLU A 81 -27.15 30.05 -1.62
#